data_AF-A0A3S2NUE8-F1
#
_entry.id   AF-A0A3S2NUE8-F1
#
_cell.length_a   1.000
_cell.length_b   1.000
_cell.length_c   1.000
_cell.angle_alpha   90.00
_cell.angle_beta   90.00
_cell.angle_gamma   90.00
#
_symmetry.space_group_name_H-M   'P 1'
#
loop_
_entity.id
_entity.type
_entity.pdbx_description
1 polymer ?
#
loop_
_entity_poly.entity_id
_entity_poly.type
_entity_poly.pdbx_seq_one_letter_code
_entity_poly.pdbx_strand_id
1 'polypeptide(L)'
;MNYGIIASTSRNVQAGYDTINSEHHYTIPGSFSSAATGSNSNFRLSSNIDVPGRWAFRTDHGSRGCTFNGEPVQLGDSFWSDSTCAQKCTCTTTGLQCSNQPCSFSQVCMPDSFQFSCQTVQRQTCTVSGDPHYYTFDNKVFSFQGTCTYVLSEQCQNELPYFRVEAKNEHLGSTRVSWTGLVKVFVYNETIELVKRTTGKAKVNGNFVATPFSLNQDRVQSISQACQ
;
A
#
# COMPACT_ATOMS: atom_id res chain seq x y z
N MET A 1 -23.66 2.14 -29.65
CA MET A 1 -22.31 2.71 -29.37
C MET A 1 -22.09 3.88 -30.31
N ASN A 2 -22.04 5.11 -29.77
CA ASN A 2 -21.67 6.29 -30.55
C ASN A 2 -20.15 6.50 -30.45
N TYR A 3 -19.46 6.42 -31.58
CA TYR A 3 -18.07 6.84 -31.70
C TYR A 3 -18.07 8.27 -32.23
N GLY A 4 -17.77 9.26 -31.38
CA GLY A 4 -17.77 10.66 -31.79
C GLY A 4 -17.93 11.65 -30.64
N ILE A 5 -18.02 12.93 -30.98
CA ILE A 5 -18.34 14.00 -30.03
C ILE A 5 -19.73 13.74 -29.45
N ILE A 6 -19.82 13.67 -28.12
CA ILE A 6 -21.09 13.47 -27.42
C ILE A 6 -21.94 14.72 -27.67
N ALA A 7 -23.09 14.54 -28.33
CA ALA A 7 -24.05 15.62 -28.53
C ALA A 7 -24.55 16.13 -27.17
N SER A 8 -24.71 17.46 -27.03
CA SER A 8 -25.29 18.01 -25.82
C SER A 8 -26.72 17.48 -25.66
N THR A 9 -27.03 16.92 -24.50
CA THR A 9 -28.37 16.48 -24.14
C THR A 9 -28.87 17.31 -22.96
N SER A 10 -30.13 17.74 -23.02
CA SER A 10 -30.80 18.38 -21.88
C SER A 10 -31.40 17.36 -20.91
N ARG A 11 -31.26 16.06 -21.20
CA ARG A 11 -31.77 14.95 -20.40
C ARG A 11 -30.63 14.24 -19.68
N ASN A 12 -30.93 13.74 -18.49
CA ASN A 12 -30.03 12.88 -17.74
C ASN A 12 -29.69 11.63 -18.55
N VAL A 13 -28.43 11.21 -18.48
CA VAL A 13 -27.93 10.04 -19.22
C VAL A 13 -27.68 8.90 -18.24
N GLN A 14 -28.31 7.76 -18.47
CA GLN A 14 -28.09 6.54 -17.71
C GLN A 14 -27.67 5.45 -18.70
N ALA A 15 -26.78 4.55 -18.27
CA ALA A 15 -26.42 3.37 -19.05
C ALA A 15 -27.27 2.20 -18.55
N GLY A 16 -28.04 1.55 -19.41
CA GLY A 16 -28.94 0.47 -19.00
C GLY A 16 -29.39 -0.37 -20.18
N TYR A 17 -30.09 -1.46 -19.89
CA TYR A 17 -30.72 -2.28 -20.91
C TYR A 17 -32.03 -1.62 -21.33
N ASP A 18 -32.12 -1.24 -22.60
CA ASP A 18 -33.34 -0.67 -23.18
C ASP A 18 -34.31 -1.80 -23.53
N THR A 19 -35.09 -2.25 -22.54
CA THR A 19 -36.26 -3.08 -22.75
C THR A 19 -37.49 -2.35 -22.22
N ILE A 20 -38.65 -2.56 -22.87
CA ILE A 20 -39.92 -1.98 -22.45
C ILE A 20 -40.15 -2.31 -20.97
N ASN A 21 -40.33 -1.27 -20.15
CA ASN A 21 -40.51 -1.31 -18.69
C ASN A 21 -39.28 -1.74 -17.85
N SER A 22 -38.05 -1.58 -18.36
CA SER A 22 -36.85 -1.82 -17.55
C SER A 22 -36.66 -0.73 -16.48
N GLU A 23 -36.58 -1.14 -15.21
CA GLU A 23 -36.21 -0.25 -14.09
C GLU A 23 -34.71 -0.29 -13.78
N HIS A 24 -33.98 -1.25 -14.39
CA HIS A 24 -32.56 -1.49 -14.10
C HIS A 24 -31.65 -0.64 -14.97
N HIS A 25 -30.93 0.27 -14.31
CA HIS A 25 -29.95 1.15 -14.94
C HIS A 25 -28.73 1.31 -14.03
N TYR A 26 -27.59 1.64 -14.64
CA TYR A 26 -26.39 2.08 -13.97
C TYR A 26 -26.22 3.58 -14.15
N THR A 27 -25.99 4.26 -13.03
CA THR A 27 -25.64 5.68 -13.00
C THR A 27 -24.14 5.82 -13.16
N ILE A 28 -23.71 6.50 -14.21
CA ILE A 28 -22.30 6.83 -14.40
C ILE A 28 -22.00 8.11 -13.58
N PRO A 29 -20.88 8.18 -12.83
CA PRO A 29 -20.49 9.38 -12.10
C PRO A 29 -20.57 10.66 -12.93
N GLY A 30 -21.15 11.72 -12.36
CA GLY A 30 -21.32 13.01 -13.03
C GLY A 30 -22.46 13.08 -14.06
N SER A 31 -23.19 11.98 -14.32
CA SER A 31 -24.27 11.95 -15.33
C SER A 31 -25.48 12.84 -15.01
N PHE A 32 -25.66 13.22 -13.74
CA PHE A 32 -26.71 14.12 -13.26
C PHE A 32 -26.21 15.56 -13.04
N SER A 33 -25.01 15.89 -13.54
CA SER A 33 -24.43 17.22 -13.42
C SER A 33 -24.30 17.91 -14.78
N SER A 34 -24.13 19.23 -14.79
CA SER A 34 -23.83 19.98 -16.01
C SER A 34 -22.55 19.50 -16.72
N ALA A 35 -21.64 18.82 -16.00
CA ALA A 35 -20.45 18.20 -16.55
C ALA A 35 -20.72 16.94 -17.39
N ALA A 36 -21.96 16.48 -17.54
CA ALA A 36 -22.28 15.35 -18.44
C ALA A 36 -22.23 15.71 -19.93
N THR A 37 -22.20 17.02 -20.26
CA THR A 37 -22.30 17.52 -21.64
C THR A 37 -21.13 18.41 -22.04
N GLY A 38 -20.94 18.61 -23.36
CA GLY A 38 -19.92 19.50 -23.90
C GLY A 38 -18.53 18.88 -24.06
N SER A 39 -17.57 19.71 -24.46
CA SER A 39 -16.20 19.28 -24.80
C SER A 39 -15.38 18.79 -23.60
N ASN A 40 -15.73 19.21 -22.38
CA ASN A 40 -15.08 18.81 -21.13
C ASN A 40 -15.97 17.90 -20.28
N SER A 41 -16.81 17.09 -20.92
CA SER A 41 -17.73 16.25 -20.17
C SER A 41 -16.98 15.19 -19.35
N ASN A 42 -17.55 14.81 -18.20
CA ASN A 42 -17.07 13.71 -17.37
C ASN A 42 -16.93 12.43 -18.21
N PHE A 43 -17.88 12.15 -19.11
CA PHE A 43 -17.82 11.01 -20.01
C PHE A 43 -16.64 11.03 -20.97
N ARG A 44 -16.08 12.20 -21.31
CA ARG A 44 -14.89 12.31 -22.16
C ARG A 44 -13.59 12.16 -21.36
N LEU A 45 -13.58 12.65 -20.13
CA LEU A 45 -12.36 12.79 -19.33
C LEU A 45 -12.12 11.62 -18.37
N SER A 46 -13.18 10.93 -17.95
CA SER A 46 -13.10 9.85 -16.96
C SER A 46 -13.25 8.47 -17.60
N SER A 47 -12.82 7.45 -16.85
CA SER A 47 -12.84 6.04 -17.24
C SER A 47 -12.74 5.15 -16.00
N ASN A 48 -13.30 3.94 -16.07
CA ASN A 48 -13.05 2.87 -15.10
C ASN A 48 -12.04 1.82 -15.59
N ILE A 49 -11.40 2.06 -16.75
CA ILE A 49 -10.40 1.18 -17.35
C ILE A 49 -9.20 1.97 -17.88
N ASP A 50 -8.91 3.11 -17.25
CA ASP A 50 -7.75 3.97 -17.53
C ASP A 50 -7.58 4.43 -18.99
N VAL A 51 -8.70 4.49 -19.74
CA VAL A 51 -8.73 5.04 -21.10
C VAL A 51 -9.81 6.12 -21.16
N PRO A 52 -9.45 7.42 -21.20
CA PRO A 52 -10.42 8.52 -21.21
C PRO A 52 -11.50 8.32 -22.27
N GLY A 53 -12.76 8.46 -21.89
CA GLY A 53 -13.87 8.23 -22.80
C GLY A 53 -14.37 6.79 -22.88
N ARG A 54 -13.66 5.83 -22.27
CA ARG A 54 -14.01 4.42 -22.34
C ARG A 54 -14.49 3.92 -20.99
N TRP A 55 -15.66 3.29 -21.01
CA TRP A 55 -16.26 2.65 -19.85
C TRP A 55 -16.58 1.21 -20.19
N ALA A 56 -16.21 0.29 -19.31
CA ALA A 56 -16.54 -1.12 -19.44
C ALA A 56 -17.54 -1.50 -18.34
N PHE A 57 -18.66 -2.09 -18.75
CA PHE A 57 -19.67 -2.62 -17.83
C PHE A 57 -19.80 -4.11 -18.14
N ARG A 58 -19.76 -4.94 -17.10
CA ARG A 58 -20.00 -6.37 -17.26
C ARG A 58 -21.50 -6.61 -17.32
N THR A 59 -21.96 -7.25 -18.38
CA THR A 59 -23.39 -7.41 -18.73
C THR A 59 -23.87 -8.85 -18.66
N ASP A 60 -23.04 -9.79 -18.20
CA ASP A 60 -23.50 -11.14 -17.96
C ASP A 60 -24.45 -11.15 -16.75
N HIS A 61 -25.51 -11.94 -16.85
CA HIS A 61 -26.29 -12.33 -15.69
C HIS A 61 -25.37 -13.12 -14.75
N GLY A 62 -24.60 -12.40 -13.93
CA GLY A 62 -23.64 -12.97 -13.00
C GLY A 62 -24.36 -13.96 -12.09
N SER A 63 -24.13 -15.24 -12.36
CA SER A 63 -24.54 -16.37 -11.54
C SER A 63 -24.30 -16.05 -10.07
N ARG A 64 -25.31 -16.30 -9.21
CA ARG A 64 -25.28 -16.36 -7.74
C ARG A 64 -23.93 -15.87 -7.18
N GLY A 65 -23.77 -14.56 -7.10
CA GLY A 65 -22.61 -13.97 -6.44
C GLY A 65 -22.50 -14.49 -5.01
N CYS A 66 -21.37 -14.22 -4.37
CA CYS A 66 -21.21 -14.50 -2.96
C CYS A 66 -21.82 -13.36 -2.15
N THR A 67 -21.95 -13.56 -0.85
CA THR A 67 -22.22 -12.47 0.09
C THR A 67 -21.10 -12.41 1.11
N PHE A 68 -20.69 -11.20 1.47
CA PHE A 68 -19.74 -10.94 2.55
C PHE A 68 -20.31 -9.85 3.44
N ASN A 69 -20.55 -10.16 4.71
CA ASN A 69 -21.19 -9.24 5.66
C ASN A 69 -22.51 -8.61 5.17
N GLY A 70 -23.29 -9.37 4.38
CA GLY A 70 -24.54 -8.90 3.79
C GLY A 70 -24.40 -8.15 2.46
N GLU A 71 -23.17 -7.78 2.08
CA GLU A 71 -22.89 -7.12 0.80
C GLU A 71 -22.64 -8.14 -0.33
N PRO A 72 -23.19 -7.90 -1.53
CA PRO A 72 -23.01 -8.79 -2.66
C PRO A 72 -21.60 -8.71 -3.25
N VAL A 73 -20.97 -9.87 -3.45
CA VAL A 73 -19.65 -10.01 -4.10
C VAL A 73 -19.82 -10.69 -5.44
N GLN A 74 -19.21 -10.16 -6.49
CA GLN A 74 -19.31 -10.76 -7.80
C GLN A 74 -18.43 -12.01 -7.92
N LEU A 75 -18.88 -12.97 -8.72
CA LEU A 75 -18.07 -14.15 -9.05
C LEU A 75 -16.74 -13.71 -9.69
N GLY A 76 -15.63 -14.22 -9.17
CA GLY A 76 -14.26 -13.91 -9.59
C GLY A 76 -13.60 -12.76 -8.83
N ASP A 77 -14.37 -11.92 -8.14
CA ASP A 77 -13.79 -10.79 -7.38
C ASP A 77 -12.97 -11.31 -6.19
N SER A 78 -11.89 -10.58 -5.91
CA SER A 78 -10.98 -10.86 -4.78
C SER A 78 -10.77 -9.60 -3.96
N PHE A 79 -10.81 -9.73 -2.64
CA PHE A 79 -10.63 -8.62 -1.70
C PHE A 79 -10.03 -9.13 -0.38
N TRP A 80 -9.56 -8.22 0.47
CA TRP A 80 -9.14 -8.53 1.83
C TRP A 80 -10.24 -8.18 2.82
N SER A 81 -10.45 -9.06 3.80
CA SER A 81 -11.62 -9.04 4.70
C SER A 81 -11.69 -7.81 5.61
N ASP A 82 -10.55 -7.23 5.96
CA ASP A 82 -10.42 -6.14 6.91
C ASP A 82 -9.11 -5.34 6.71
N SER A 83 -8.93 -4.31 7.53
CA SER A 83 -7.79 -3.39 7.48
C SER A 83 -6.44 -4.00 7.85
N THR A 84 -6.39 -5.24 8.32
CA THR A 84 -5.12 -5.96 8.56
C THR A 84 -4.60 -6.60 7.28
N CYS A 85 -5.47 -6.77 6.27
CA CYS A 85 -5.21 -7.56 5.08
C CYS A 85 -4.60 -8.95 5.37
N ALA A 86 -4.93 -9.58 6.50
CA ALA A 86 -4.43 -10.93 6.80
C ALA A 86 -5.09 -12.00 5.91
N GLN A 87 -6.40 -11.89 5.68
CA GLN A 87 -7.17 -12.88 4.95
C GLN A 87 -7.66 -12.33 3.61
N LYS A 88 -7.33 -13.04 2.53
CA LYS A 88 -7.84 -12.75 1.18
C LYS A 88 -9.03 -13.65 0.89
N CYS A 89 -10.11 -13.06 0.43
CA CYS A 89 -11.32 -13.76 0.02
C CYS A 89 -11.53 -13.62 -1.48
N THR A 90 -11.93 -14.72 -2.12
CA THR A 90 -12.28 -14.77 -3.53
C THR A 90 -13.67 -15.40 -3.66
N CYS A 91 -14.56 -14.76 -4.40
CA CYS A 91 -15.85 -15.37 -4.71
C CYS A 91 -15.68 -16.36 -5.87
N THR A 92 -15.94 -17.65 -5.61
CA THR A 92 -15.87 -18.71 -6.62
C THR A 92 -17.25 -19.32 -6.86
N THR A 93 -17.33 -20.24 -7.83
CA THR A 93 -18.59 -20.97 -8.13
C THR A 93 -19.05 -21.84 -6.96
N THR A 94 -18.17 -22.13 -6.00
CA THR A 94 -18.46 -22.88 -4.78
C THR A 94 -18.76 -21.97 -3.57
N GLY A 95 -18.82 -20.65 -3.77
CA GLY A 95 -19.06 -19.65 -2.72
C GLY A 95 -17.81 -18.86 -2.36
N LEU A 96 -17.86 -18.14 -1.24
CA LEU A 96 -16.75 -17.31 -0.78
C LEU A 96 -15.62 -18.18 -0.20
N GLN A 97 -14.44 -18.12 -0.81
CA GLN A 97 -13.25 -18.86 -0.36
C GLN A 97 -12.25 -17.87 0.23
N CYS A 98 -11.90 -18.02 1.51
CA CYS A 98 -10.99 -17.12 2.20
C CYS A 98 -9.77 -17.89 2.72
N SER A 99 -8.57 -17.35 2.51
CA SER A 99 -7.31 -17.95 2.97
C SER A 99 -6.38 -16.89 3.56
N ASN A 100 -5.49 -17.33 4.46
CA ASN A 100 -4.48 -16.45 5.04
C ASN A 100 -3.46 -16.08 3.95
N GLN A 101 -3.49 -14.82 3.50
CA GLN A 101 -2.66 -14.30 2.44
C GLN A 101 -2.39 -12.81 2.72
N PRO A 102 -1.44 -12.49 3.62
CA PRO A 102 -1.08 -11.12 3.93
C PRO A 102 -0.47 -10.40 2.72
N CYS A 103 -0.52 -9.07 2.74
CA CYS A 103 0.20 -8.26 1.77
C CYS A 103 1.69 -8.64 1.74
N SER A 104 2.27 -8.71 0.54
CA SER A 104 3.71 -8.92 0.41
C SER A 104 4.49 -7.74 1.01
N PHE A 105 5.79 -7.92 1.24
CA PHE A 105 6.64 -6.84 1.73
C PHE A 105 6.53 -5.59 0.84
N SER A 106 6.30 -5.66 -0.47
CA SER A 106 6.21 -4.47 -1.33
C SER A 106 4.78 -3.90 -1.48
N GLN A 107 3.84 -4.35 -0.65
CA GLN A 107 2.44 -3.92 -0.69
C GLN A 107 2.01 -3.27 0.62
N VAL A 108 0.99 -2.42 0.54
CA VAL A 108 0.33 -1.80 1.70
C VAL A 108 -1.16 -2.11 1.63
N CYS A 109 -1.74 -2.43 2.79
CA CYS A 109 -3.18 -2.63 2.93
C CYS A 109 -3.89 -1.29 2.89
N MET A 110 -4.75 -1.07 1.90
CA MET A 110 -5.49 0.18 1.70
C MET A 110 -6.98 -0.11 1.48
N PRO A 111 -7.88 0.80 1.89
CA PRO A 111 -9.28 0.73 1.49
C PRO A 111 -9.44 0.71 -0.04
N ASP A 112 -10.40 -0.07 -0.53
CA ASP A 112 -10.76 -0.21 -1.93
C ASP A 112 -12.29 -0.09 -2.09
N SER A 113 -12.76 -0.11 -3.33
CA SER A 113 -14.15 -0.01 -3.77
C SER A 113 -15.14 -0.95 -3.05
N PHE A 114 -14.71 -2.14 -2.62
CA PHE A 114 -15.56 -3.10 -1.91
C PHE A 114 -15.14 -3.33 -0.45
N GLN A 115 -13.83 -3.48 -0.17
CA GLN A 115 -13.27 -3.69 1.17
C GLN A 115 -11.83 -3.14 1.22
N PHE A 116 -10.83 -4.00 1.29
CA PHE A 116 -9.41 -3.65 1.29
C PHE A 116 -8.67 -4.37 0.17
N SER A 117 -7.58 -3.77 -0.29
CA SER A 117 -6.67 -4.39 -1.23
C SER A 117 -5.20 -4.15 -0.87
N CYS A 118 -4.37 -5.14 -1.18
CA CYS A 118 -2.92 -5.00 -1.11
C CYS A 118 -2.41 -4.26 -2.35
N GLN A 119 -2.14 -2.97 -2.21
CA GLN A 119 -1.66 -2.12 -3.29
C GLN A 119 -0.13 -2.08 -3.31
N THR A 120 0.46 -2.26 -4.49
CA THR A 120 1.92 -2.17 -4.64
C THR A 120 2.36 -0.73 -4.42
N VAL A 121 3.33 -0.53 -3.52
CA VAL A 121 3.93 0.78 -3.27
C VAL A 121 5.37 0.78 -3.75
N GLN A 122 5.78 1.89 -4.35
CA GLN A 122 7.18 2.07 -4.70
C GLN A 122 7.99 2.26 -3.41
N ARG A 123 8.96 1.38 -3.20
CA ARG A 123 9.89 1.48 -2.07
C ARG A 123 11.25 1.94 -2.57
N GLN A 124 11.88 2.79 -1.77
CA GLN A 124 13.26 3.23 -1.94
C GLN A 124 14.05 2.71 -0.75
N THR A 125 15.33 2.38 -0.95
CA THR A 125 16.21 1.87 0.10
C THR A 125 17.29 2.89 0.40
N CYS A 126 17.49 3.18 1.68
CA CYS A 126 18.67 3.89 2.17
C CYS A 126 19.62 2.88 2.84
N THR A 127 20.88 2.86 2.41
CA THR A 127 21.88 1.88 2.89
C THR A 127 23.02 2.62 3.57
N VAL A 128 23.47 2.10 4.72
CA VAL A 128 24.65 2.59 5.44
C VAL A 128 25.58 1.41 5.68
N SER A 129 26.75 1.40 5.05
CA SER A 129 27.80 0.39 5.25
C SER A 129 28.98 0.97 6.03
N GLY A 130 29.80 0.11 6.66
CA GLY A 130 30.96 0.53 7.44
C GLY A 130 32.13 1.03 6.57
N ASP A 131 32.81 2.10 7.03
CA ASP A 131 33.55 3.11 6.24
C ASP A 131 32.59 3.95 5.38
N PRO A 132 32.02 5.04 5.92
CA PRO A 132 30.59 5.21 5.88
C PRO A 132 30.13 5.72 4.52
N HIS A 133 29.89 4.78 3.61
CA HIS A 133 29.21 4.99 2.35
C HIS A 133 27.71 4.96 2.62
N TYR A 134 27.11 6.13 2.47
CA TYR A 134 25.67 6.30 2.51
C TYR A 134 25.14 6.23 1.09
N TYR A 135 24.13 5.39 0.88
CA TYR A 135 23.30 5.39 -0.31
C TYR A 135 21.94 5.93 0.11
N THR A 136 21.57 7.10 -0.38
CA THR A 136 20.27 7.72 -0.08
C THR A 136 19.14 7.04 -0.83
N PHE A 137 17.89 7.37 -0.45
CA PHE A 137 16.69 6.90 -1.14
C PHE A 137 16.63 7.31 -2.63
N ASP A 138 17.32 8.36 -3.05
CA ASP A 138 17.44 8.78 -4.46
C ASP A 138 18.75 8.28 -5.11
N ASN A 139 19.38 7.25 -4.53
CA ASN A 139 20.59 6.58 -4.99
C ASN A 139 21.85 7.49 -5.04
N LYS A 140 21.89 8.58 -4.28
CA LYS A 140 23.11 9.38 -4.15
C LYS A 140 24.06 8.74 -3.16
N VAL A 141 25.35 8.80 -3.51
CA VAL A 141 26.43 8.26 -2.69
C VAL A 141 27.18 9.40 -2.04
N PHE A 142 27.38 9.31 -0.72
CA PHE A 142 28.30 10.20 -0.02
C PHE A 142 29.02 9.48 1.12
N SER A 143 30.16 10.04 1.52
CA SER A 143 30.94 9.56 2.64
C SER A 143 30.98 10.59 3.76
N PHE A 144 30.72 10.15 4.99
CA PHE A 144 30.68 11.07 6.14
C PHE A 144 31.32 10.46 7.38
N GLN A 145 32.48 10.98 7.78
CA GLN A 145 33.23 10.47 8.93
C GLN A 145 32.85 11.21 10.21
N GLY A 146 32.43 10.48 11.24
CA GLY A 146 32.22 11.01 12.58
C GLY A 146 31.56 10.01 13.53
N THR A 147 31.74 10.19 14.83
CA THR A 147 31.34 9.22 15.87
C THR A 147 30.10 9.59 16.68
N CYS A 148 29.33 10.57 16.22
CA CYS A 148 28.09 10.93 16.89
C CYS A 148 26.97 9.93 16.54
N THR A 149 25.82 10.16 17.15
CA THR A 149 24.55 9.59 16.71
C THR A 149 23.97 10.50 15.63
N TYR A 150 23.58 9.92 14.51
CA TYR A 150 23.00 10.65 13.37
C TYR A 150 21.60 10.14 13.08
N VAL A 151 20.70 11.05 12.73
CA VAL A 151 19.38 10.72 12.21
C VAL A 151 19.53 10.33 10.74
N LEU A 152 19.19 9.09 10.42
CA LEU A 152 19.24 8.57 9.04
C LEU A 152 17.94 8.82 8.29
N SER A 153 16.81 8.73 8.98
CA SER A 153 15.48 8.97 8.44
C SER A 153 14.52 9.32 9.57
N GLU A 154 13.68 10.32 9.36
CA GLU A 154 12.69 10.79 10.32
C GLU A 154 11.47 11.31 9.55
N GLN A 155 10.28 11.07 10.10
CA GLN A 155 9.04 11.55 9.51
C GLN A 155 8.96 13.08 9.59
N CYS A 156 8.86 13.75 8.43
CA CYS A 156 8.79 15.22 8.36
C CYS A 156 7.37 15.80 8.52
N GLN A 157 6.32 15.01 8.29
CA GLN A 157 4.91 15.48 8.27
C GLN A 157 4.07 14.80 9.35
N ASN A 158 3.16 15.55 9.97
CA ASN A 158 2.32 15.06 11.08
C ASN A 158 1.16 14.14 10.65
N GLU A 159 0.99 13.86 9.36
CA GLU A 159 -0.12 13.05 8.84
C GLU A 159 0.13 11.53 8.89
N LEU A 160 1.37 11.11 9.14
CA LEU A 160 1.74 9.69 9.27
C LEU A 160 2.23 9.39 10.68
N PRO A 161 2.14 8.12 11.15
CA PRO A 161 2.74 7.71 12.40
C PRO A 161 4.22 8.10 12.46
N TYR A 162 4.60 8.76 13.55
CA TYR A 162 5.97 9.19 13.75
C TYR A 162 6.93 7.99 13.79
N PHE A 163 8.02 8.10 13.04
CA PHE A 163 9.15 7.20 13.15
C PHE A 163 10.47 7.97 13.05
N ARG A 164 11.51 7.40 13.65
CA ARG A 164 12.88 7.91 13.58
C ARG A 164 13.88 6.76 13.59
N VAL A 165 14.85 6.83 12.69
CA VAL A 165 15.95 5.88 12.60
C VAL A 165 17.25 6.61 12.87
N GLU A 166 17.99 6.16 13.88
CA GLU A 166 19.30 6.69 14.24
C GLU A 166 20.38 5.64 14.07
N ALA A 167 21.57 6.08 13.69
CA ALA A 167 22.77 5.26 13.72
C ALA A 167 23.86 5.94 14.55
N LYS A 168 24.46 5.19 15.47
CA LYS A 168 25.65 5.59 16.20
C LYS A 168 26.86 4.96 15.55
N ASN A 169 27.77 5.82 15.10
CA ASN A 169 29.05 5.42 14.54
C ASN A 169 30.13 5.38 15.62
N GLU A 170 31.00 4.38 15.59
CA GLU A 170 32.07 4.19 16.57
C GLU A 170 33.40 3.85 15.87
N HIS A 171 34.51 4.31 16.43
CA HIS A 171 35.85 3.96 15.93
C HIS A 171 36.20 2.50 16.28
N LEU A 172 36.70 1.74 15.31
CA LEU A 172 37.23 0.39 15.52
C LEU A 172 38.75 0.44 15.71
N GLY A 173 39.22 0.77 16.92
CA GLY A 173 40.66 0.76 17.24
C GLY A 173 41.54 1.79 16.52
N SER A 174 41.00 2.51 15.53
CA SER A 174 41.62 3.63 14.81
C SER A 174 40.66 4.82 14.78
N THR A 175 41.16 6.03 15.07
CA THR A 175 40.40 7.29 15.00
C THR A 175 40.19 7.80 13.57
N ARG A 176 40.66 7.07 12.56
CA ARG A 176 40.53 7.44 11.14
C ARG A 176 39.27 6.89 10.47
N VAL A 177 38.62 5.87 11.04
CA VAL A 177 37.47 5.17 10.41
C VAL A 177 36.40 4.83 11.44
N SER A 178 35.16 5.23 11.17
CA SER A 178 33.99 4.95 12.02
C SER A 178 33.04 3.94 11.39
N TRP A 179 32.49 3.03 12.19
CA TRP A 179 31.56 1.97 11.80
C TRP A 179 30.24 2.07 12.57
N THR A 180 29.11 1.69 11.96
CA THR A 180 27.83 1.60 12.68
C THR A 180 27.93 0.59 13.82
N GLY A 181 27.88 1.07 15.06
CA GLY A 181 27.91 0.26 16.28
C GLY A 181 26.50 -0.06 16.80
N LEU A 182 25.54 0.82 16.50
CA LEU A 182 24.17 0.74 16.99
C LEU A 182 23.22 1.39 15.97
N VAL A 183 22.13 0.70 15.66
CA VAL A 183 20.97 1.31 14.99
C VAL A 183 19.82 1.35 15.99
N LYS A 184 19.17 2.50 16.14
CA LYS A 184 17.94 2.65 16.94
C LYS A 184 16.79 3.02 16.03
N VAL A 185 15.66 2.34 16.21
CA VAL A 185 14.40 2.63 15.53
C VAL A 185 13.37 2.96 16.58
N PHE A 186 12.78 4.15 16.44
CA PHE A 186 11.65 4.62 17.24
C PHE A 186 10.41 4.57 16.35
N VAL A 187 9.41 3.80 16.74
CA VAL A 187 8.18 3.63 15.94
C VAL A 187 7.04 3.12 16.81
N TYR A 188 5.84 3.69 16.72
CA TYR A 188 4.66 3.29 17.51
C TYR A 188 4.90 3.11 19.02
N ASN A 189 5.67 4.02 19.64
CA ASN A 189 6.14 3.95 21.04
C ASN A 189 7.06 2.76 21.38
N GLU A 190 7.51 2.02 20.39
CA GLU A 190 8.53 0.99 20.51
C GLU A 190 9.93 1.59 20.29
N THR A 191 10.90 1.17 21.09
CA THR A 191 12.33 1.43 20.86
C THR A 191 13.03 0.11 20.54
N ILE A 192 13.52 -0.01 19.31
CA ILE A 192 14.23 -1.19 18.81
C ILE A 192 15.70 -0.84 18.60
N GLU A 193 16.60 -1.54 19.27
CA GLU A 193 18.04 -1.35 19.12
C GLU A 193 18.69 -2.58 18.47
N LEU A 194 19.36 -2.38 17.34
CA LEU A 194 20.20 -3.36 16.67
C LEU A 194 21.66 -3.07 17.05
N VAL A 195 22.18 -3.88 17.95
CA VAL A 195 23.54 -3.72 18.49
C VAL A 195 24.49 -4.57 17.66
N LYS A 196 25.64 -4.00 17.27
CA LYS A 196 26.68 -4.71 16.52
C LYS A 196 27.10 -6.00 17.24
N ARG A 197 27.38 -7.07 16.47
CA ARG A 197 27.76 -8.42 16.96
C ARG A 197 26.68 -9.16 17.76
N THR A 198 25.42 -8.72 17.67
CA THR A 198 24.27 -9.38 18.31
C THR A 198 23.37 -9.99 17.24
N THR A 199 23.90 -10.98 16.51
CA THR A 199 23.18 -11.62 15.41
C THR A 199 21.94 -12.38 15.91
N GLY A 200 20.83 -12.29 15.18
CA GLY A 200 19.60 -13.02 15.47
C GLY A 200 18.79 -12.50 16.66
N LYS A 201 19.16 -11.34 17.24
CA LYS A 201 18.45 -10.71 18.35
C LYS A 201 18.43 -9.20 18.19
N ALA A 202 17.37 -8.56 18.65
CA ALA A 202 17.29 -7.10 18.82
C ALA A 202 16.90 -6.78 20.26
N LYS A 203 17.18 -5.56 20.71
CA LYS A 203 16.72 -5.09 22.02
C LYS A 203 15.44 -4.26 21.82
N VAL A 204 14.32 -4.75 22.31
CA VAL A 204 13.01 -4.09 22.24
C VAL A 204 12.69 -3.55 23.63
N ASN A 205 12.53 -2.23 23.76
CA ASN A 205 12.21 -1.53 25.02
C ASN A 205 13.09 -1.93 26.20
N GLY A 206 14.39 -2.13 25.98
CA GLY A 206 15.31 -2.53 27.06
C GLY A 206 15.67 -4.02 27.07
N ASN A 207 14.85 -4.90 26.50
CA ASN A 207 14.98 -6.35 26.62
C ASN A 207 15.38 -7.02 25.31
N PHE A 208 16.24 -8.04 25.36
CA PHE A 208 16.60 -8.80 24.16
C PHE A 208 15.47 -9.73 23.72
N VAL A 209 15.14 -9.67 22.44
CA VAL A 209 14.14 -10.49 21.75
C VAL A 209 14.80 -11.15 20.54
N ALA A 210 14.53 -12.43 20.32
CA ALA A 210 15.01 -13.15 19.15
C ALA A 210 14.26 -12.72 17.88
N THR A 211 14.97 -12.57 16.77
CA THR A 211 14.36 -12.31 15.45
C THR A 211 14.00 -13.62 14.75
N PRO A 212 12.91 -13.70 13.96
CA PRO A 212 11.96 -12.62 13.67
C PRO A 212 10.96 -12.40 14.82
N PHE A 213 10.46 -11.18 14.93
CA PHE A 213 9.40 -10.81 15.87
C PHE A 213 8.47 -9.77 15.24
N SER A 214 7.23 -9.74 15.75
CA SER A 214 6.23 -8.74 15.40
C SER A 214 5.87 -7.89 16.63
N LEU A 215 5.67 -6.59 16.43
CA LEU A 215 5.21 -5.65 17.46
C LEU A 215 3.99 -4.88 16.95
N ASN A 216 3.23 -4.30 17.88
CA ASN A 216 2.09 -3.42 17.61
C ASN A 216 1.06 -4.04 16.63
N GLN A 217 0.58 -5.25 16.93
CA GLN A 217 -0.38 -5.98 16.06
C GLN A 217 0.15 -6.14 14.62
N ASP A 218 1.38 -6.65 14.48
CA ASP A 218 2.06 -6.89 13.19
C ASP A 218 2.37 -5.65 12.34
N ARG A 219 2.17 -4.44 12.86
CA ARG A 219 2.54 -3.19 12.17
C ARG A 219 4.05 -2.97 12.08
N VAL A 220 4.82 -3.61 12.96
CA VAL A 220 6.28 -3.62 12.92
C VAL A 220 6.74 -5.06 12.88
N GLN A 221 7.49 -5.42 11.85
CA GLN A 221 8.01 -6.77 11.66
C GLN A 221 9.52 -6.69 11.52
N SER A 222 10.22 -7.48 12.33
CA SER A 222 11.64 -7.75 12.11
C SER A 222 11.80 -9.03 11.31
N ILE A 223 12.61 -8.95 10.25
CA ILE A 223 13.02 -10.11 9.47
C ILE A 223 14.51 -10.31 9.65
N SER A 224 14.92 -11.57 9.80
CA SER A 224 16.33 -11.95 9.76
C SER A 224 16.59 -12.60 8.41
N GLN A 225 17.37 -11.93 7.57
CA GLN A 225 17.88 -12.50 6.33
C GLN A 225 19.38 -12.70 6.47
N ALA A 226 19.86 -13.90 6.10
CA ALA A 226 21.29 -14.11 5.95
C ALA A 226 21.77 -13.34 4.71
N CYS A 227 22.78 -12.48 4.85
CA CYS A 227 23.48 -11.95 3.68
C CYS A 227 24.14 -13.14 2.95
N GLN A 228 23.71 -13.39 1.71
CA GLN A 228 24.44 -14.26 0.78
C GLN A 228 25.59 -13.48 0.15
#